data_AF-A0A136J8V9-F1
#
_entry.id   AF-A0A136J8V9-F1
#
_cell.length_a   1.000
_cell.length_b   1.000
_cell.length_c   1.000
_cell.angle_alpha   90.00
_cell.angle_beta   90.00
_cell.angle_gamma   90.00
#
_symmetry.space_group_name_H-M   'P 1'
#
loop_
_entity.id
_entity.type
_entity.pdbx_description
1 polymer ?
#
loop_
_entity_poly.entity_id
_entity_poly.type
_entity_poly.pdbx_seq_one_letter_code
_entity_poly.pdbx_strand_id
1 'polypeptide(L)' 'MAIGLGLQSSRAPDGLTELELEVRRRTWYGCVQMDMTVSMTLGRPPSIYMTEDVPLPLAIDDEFLMRDLRSPP' A
#
# COMPACT_ATOMS: atom_id res chain seq x y z
N MET A 1 0.71 10.63 7.58
CA MET A 1 1.57 10.67 6.38
C MET A 1 1.10 9.75 5.24
N ALA A 2 0.40 8.63 5.45
CA ALA A 2 -0.28 7.92 4.35
C ALA A 2 -1.76 8.32 4.17
N ILE A 3 -2.44 8.60 5.30
CA ILE A 3 -3.86 9.02 5.34
C ILE A 3 -4.15 10.27 4.51
N GLY A 4 -3.31 11.30 4.65
CA GLY A 4 -3.47 12.58 3.94
C GLY A 4 -3.23 12.48 2.43
N LEU A 5 -2.63 11.38 1.96
CA LEU A 5 -2.43 11.07 0.54
C LEU A 5 -3.52 10.14 -0.02
N GLY A 6 -4.46 9.69 0.82
CA GLY A 6 -5.56 8.82 0.41
C GLY A 6 -5.15 7.37 0.14
N LEU A 7 -3.93 6.95 0.52
CA LEU A 7 -3.41 5.60 0.23
C LEU A 7 -4.24 4.49 0.88
N GLN A 8 -4.97 4.82 1.94
CA GLN A 8 -5.87 3.95 2.67
C GLN A 8 -7.17 3.57 1.96
N SER A 9 -7.49 4.25 0.86
CA SER A 9 -8.72 3.97 0.14
C SER A 9 -8.47 2.98 -0.99
N SER A 10 -9.28 1.93 -1.08
CA SER A 10 -9.42 1.06 -2.26
C SER A 10 -9.73 1.82 -3.54
N ARG A 11 -10.24 3.06 -3.44
CA ARG A 11 -10.47 3.93 -4.58
C ARG A 11 -9.13 4.49 -5.07
N ALA A 12 -8.47 3.72 -5.90
CA ALA A 12 -7.41 4.21 -6.76
C ALA A 12 -8.00 5.17 -7.82
N PRO A 13 -7.26 6.21 -8.23
CA PRO A 13 -7.62 6.98 -9.42
C PRO A 13 -7.79 6.04 -10.63
N ASP A 14 -8.74 6.34 -11.50
CA ASP A 14 -8.91 5.60 -12.75
C ASP A 14 -7.63 5.69 -13.60
N GLY A 15 -7.19 4.56 -14.15
CA GLY A 15 -6.02 4.50 -15.04
C GLY A 15 -4.67 4.19 -14.39
N LEU A 16 -4.62 3.87 -13.09
CA LEU A 16 -3.40 3.30 -12.50
C LEU A 16 -3.10 1.93 -13.09
N THR A 17 -1.82 1.70 -13.34
CA THR A 17 -1.29 0.40 -13.73
C THR A 17 -1.24 -0.55 -12.53
N GLU A 18 -1.17 -1.87 -12.79
CA GLU A 18 -1.07 -2.87 -11.72
C GLU A 18 0.15 -2.64 -10.82
N LEU A 19 1.27 -2.22 -11.42
CA LEU A 19 2.48 -1.86 -10.67
C LEU A 19 2.23 -0.67 -9.72
N GLU A 20 1.61 0.41 -10.21
CA GLU A 20 1.35 1.60 -9.37
C GLU A 20 0.38 1.29 -8.23
N LEU A 21 -0.62 0.46 -8.51
CA LEU A 21 -1.60 0.02 -7.52
C LEU A 21 -0.91 -0.83 -6.44
N GLU A 22 0.00 -1.71 -6.84
CA GLU A 22 0.76 -2.54 -5.93
C GLU A 22 1.80 -1.74 -5.11
N VAL A 23 2.49 -0.79 -5.73
CA VAL A 23 3.36 0.18 -5.03
C VAL A 23 2.58 0.95 -3.98
N ARG A 24 1.35 1.39 -4.29
CA ARG A 24 0.46 2.07 -3.34
C ARG A 24 0.10 1.18 -2.15
N ARG A 25 -0.30 -0.08 -2.40
CA ARG A 25 -0.61 -1.04 -1.32
C ARG A 25 0.61 -1.27 -0.42
N ARG A 26 1.78 -1.53 -1.01
CA ARG A 26 3.02 -1.77 -0.24
C ARG A 26 3.44 -0.55 0.56
N THR A 27 3.29 0.65 -0.01
CA THR A 27 3.57 1.91 0.70
C THR A 27 2.64 2.08 1.89
N TRP A 28 1.33 1.82 1.71
CA TRP A 28 0.35 1.85 2.78
C TRP A 28 0.74 0.91 3.94
N TYR A 29 0.94 -0.37 3.66
CA TYR A 29 1.30 -1.34 4.69
C TYR A 29 2.68 -1.09 5.31
N GLY A 30 3.63 -0.54 4.54
CA GLY A 30 4.91 -0.08 5.08
C GLY A 30 4.74 1.01 6.14
N CYS A 31 3.84 1.97 5.90
CA CYS A 31 3.50 2.99 6.90
C CYS A 31 2.80 2.38 8.13
N VAL A 32 1.86 1.45 7.95
CA VAL A 32 1.17 0.77 9.06
C VAL A 32 2.17 0.01 9.93
N GLN A 33 3.06 -0.78 9.32
CA GLN A 33 4.11 -1.53 10.03
C GLN A 33 5.05 -0.61 10.80
N MET A 34 5.43 0.52 10.20
CA MET A 34 6.31 1.50 10.83
C MET A 34 5.63 2.18 12.03
N ASP A 35 4.37 2.60 11.87
CA ASP A 35 3.57 3.20 12.95
C ASP A 35 3.38 2.22 14.12
N MET A 36 3.09 0.95 13.83
CA MET A 36 3.02 -0.10 14.84
C MET A 36 4.36 -0.31 15.54
N THR A 37 5.46 -0.42 14.79
CA THR A 37 6.81 -0.63 15.35
C THR A 37 7.21 0.52 16.27
N VAL A 38 7.04 1.76 15.82
CA VAL A 38 7.38 2.96 16.62
C VAL A 38 6.49 3.05 17.86
N SER A 39 5.19 2.84 17.71
CA SER A 39 4.23 2.94 18.82
C SER A 39 4.49 1.87 19.87
N MET A 40 4.66 0.60 19.45
CA MET A 40 4.97 -0.51 20.35
C MET A 40 6.31 -0.31 21.06
N THR A 41 7.35 0.15 20.34
CA THR A 41 8.67 0.45 20.93
C THR A 41 8.57 1.52 22.02
N LEU A 42 7.68 2.50 21.83
CA LEU A 42 7.47 3.59 22.78
C LEU A 42 6.38 3.27 23.84
N GLY A 43 5.83 2.05 23.87
CA GLY A 43 4.80 1.64 24.83
C GLY A 43 3.43 2.31 24.61
N ARG A 44 3.12 2.69 23.37
CA ARG A 44 1.89 3.40 22.98
C ARG A 44 1.04 2.54 22.04
N PRO A 45 -0.28 2.72 22.01
CA PRO A 45 -1.10 2.16 20.95
C PRO A 45 -0.74 2.78 19.58
N PRO A 46 -0.79 2.00 18.49
CA PRO A 46 -0.64 2.52 17.12
C PRO A 46 -1.65 3.64 16.82
N SER A 47 -1.23 4.61 16.03
CA SER A 47 -2.05 5.73 15.57
C SER A 47 -2.87 5.36 14.32
N ILE A 48 -2.34 4.46 13.49
CA ILE A 48 -3.03 3.96 12.30
C ILE A 48 -3.85 2.71 12.66
N TYR A 49 -5.16 2.76 12.38
CA TYR A 49 -6.09 1.65 12.59
C TYR A 49 -6.23 0.80 11.31
N MET A 50 -6.21 -0.53 11.43
CA MET A 50 -6.37 -1.49 10.32
C MET A 50 -7.80 -1.56 9.74
N THR A 51 -8.66 -0.59 9.99
CA THR A 51 -10.05 -0.56 9.46
C THR A 51 -10.14 -0.12 8.00
N GLU A 52 -9.00 -0.03 7.33
CA GLU A 52 -8.86 0.65 6.06
C GLU A 52 -8.98 -0.39 4.94
N ASP A 53 -9.83 -0.08 3.97
CA ASP A 53 -10.15 -0.96 2.84
C ASP A 53 -9.00 -0.93 1.83
N VAL A 54 -7.86 -1.51 2.18
CA VAL A 54 -6.74 -1.74 1.27
C VAL A 54 -6.49 -3.23 1.23
N PRO A 55 -6.53 -3.88 0.06
CA PRO A 55 -6.22 -5.31 -0.04
C PRO A 55 -4.74 -5.55 0.22
N LEU A 56 -4.42 -6.74 0.75
CA LEU A 56 -3.05 -7.15 1.02
C LEU A 56 -2.19 -7.09 -0.26
N PRO A 57 -0.90 -6.70 -0.14
CA PRO A 57 0.02 -6.73 -1.26
C PRO A 57 0.17 -8.16 -1.79
N LEU A 58 0.27 -8.29 -3.10
CA LEU A 58 0.58 -9.53 -3.78
C LEU A 58 2.06 -9.86 -3.60
N ALA A 59 2.35 -11.14 -3.37
CA ALA A 59 3.70 -11.69 -3.35
C ALA A 59 4.24 -11.90 -4.79
N ILE A 60 4.17 -10.86 -5.61
CA ILE A 60 4.60 -10.86 -7.02
C ILE A 60 5.75 -9.85 -7.16
N ASP A 61 6.83 -10.25 -7.81
CA ASP A 61 7.96 -9.35 -8.08
C ASP A 61 7.58 -8.25 -9.09
N ASP A 62 8.18 -7.07 -8.93
CA ASP A 62 7.93 -5.91 -9.79
C ASP A 62 8.24 -6.19 -11.27
N GLU A 63 9.20 -7.09 -11.56
CA GLU A 63 9.52 -7.49 -12.93
C GLU A 63 8.30 -8.10 -13.67
N PHE A 64 7.47 -8.87 -12.96
CA PHE A 64 6.28 -9.47 -13.55
C PHE A 64 5.14 -8.46 -13.73
N LEU A 65 4.99 -7.52 -12.79
CA LEU A 65 4.01 -6.44 -12.87
C LEU A 65 4.34 -5.44 -13.99
N MET A 66 5.63 -5.19 -14.22
CA MET A 66 6.11 -4.37 -15.34
C MET A 66 5.92 -5.04 -16.70
N ARG A 67 5.97 -6.37 -16.75
CA ARG A 67 5.82 -7.13 -18.00
C ARG A 67 4.38 -7.13 -18.52
N ASP A 68 3.39 -7.12 -17.64
CA ASP A 68 1.98 -7.01 -18.00
C ASP A 68 1.69 -5.66 -18.72
N LEU A 69 2.29 -4.59 -18.21
CA LEU A 69 2.31 -3.24 -18.81
C LEU A 69 2.93 -3.18 -20.21
N ARG A 70 3.78 -4.15 -20.56
CA ARG A 70 4.57 -4.19 -21.79
C ARG A 70 3.96 -5.08 -22.87
N SER A 71 2.86 -5.79 -22.58
CA SER A 71 2.11 -6.51 -23.59
C SER A 71 1.27 -5.52 -24.40
N PRO A 72 1.46 -5.38 -25.72
CA PRO A 72 0.51 -4.65 -26.56
C PRO A 72 -0.84 -5.39 -26.60
N PRO A 73 -1.95 -4.67 -26.81
CA PRO A 73 -3.26 -5.27 -27.10
C PRO A 73 -3.29 -6.02 -28.43
#